data_AF-A0A151MQA0-F1
#
_entry.id   AF-A0A151MQA0-F1
#
_cell.length_a   1.000
_cell.length_b   1.000
_cell.length_c   1.000
_cell.angle_alpha   90.00
_cell.angle_beta   90.00
_cell.angle_gamma   90.00
#
_symmetry.space_group_name_H-M   'P 1'
#
loop_
_entity.id
_entity.type
_entity.pdbx_description
1 polymer ?
#
loop_
_entity_poly.entity_id
_entity_poly.type
_entity_poly.pdbx_seq_one_letter_code
_entity_poly.pdbx_strand_id
1 'polypeptide(L)'
;MQPAAMTPPDVLGQNLQALTQILNAQQQMMEWQQDWLWQSLTTFRMPKMMQEDDPKAYIEAFERYAILRGLDKGYWASQLGAPGKAQAAYQGLPHDKAHDYDWIKTAILYQLEINLEHYRRLFRAKKGPEEK
;
A
#
# COMPACT_ATOMS: atom_id res chain seq x y z
N MET A 1 -29.77 -27.22 44.33
CA MET A 1 -30.51 -26.29 43.45
C MET A 1 -30.35 -26.80 42.02
N GLN A 2 -31.45 -27.21 41.37
CA GLN A 2 -31.43 -27.62 39.96
C GLN A 2 -31.51 -26.37 39.07
N PRO A 3 -30.80 -26.32 37.93
CA PRO A 3 -30.93 -25.20 37.00
C PRO A 3 -32.35 -25.21 36.42
N ALA A 4 -33.03 -24.07 36.48
CA ALA A 4 -34.36 -23.91 35.90
C ALA A 4 -34.28 -24.20 34.40
N ALA A 5 -35.10 -25.16 33.93
CA ALA A 5 -35.24 -25.44 32.50
C ALA A 5 -35.85 -24.19 31.83
N MET A 6 -35.05 -23.49 31.01
CA MET A 6 -35.51 -22.31 30.27
C MET A 6 -36.66 -22.69 29.34
N THR A 7 -37.68 -21.83 29.31
CA THR A 7 -38.86 -22.07 28.50
C THR A 7 -38.57 -21.77 27.02
N PRO A 8 -39.20 -22.47 26.05
CA PRO A 8 -38.95 -22.24 24.62
C PRO A 8 -39.07 -20.78 24.14
N PRO A 9 -39.99 -19.94 24.68
CA PRO A 9 -40.06 -18.51 24.36
C PRO A 9 -38.81 -17.72 24.80
N ASP A 10 -38.19 -18.08 25.93
CA ASP A 10 -36.97 -17.43 26.43
C ASP A 10 -35.77 -17.69 25.50
N VAL A 11 -35.67 -18.91 24.96
CA VAL A 11 -34.60 -19.29 24.03
C VAL A 11 -34.69 -18.51 22.72
N LEU A 12 -35.90 -18.25 22.22
CA LEU A 12 -36.11 -17.49 20.99
C LEU A 12 -35.74 -16.01 21.19
N GLY A 13 -36.12 -15.42 22.33
CA GLY A 13 -35.74 -14.05 22.71
C GLY A 13 -34.23 -13.89 22.87
N GLN A 14 -33.56 -14.85 23.51
CA GLN A 14 -32.10 -14.85 23.66
C GLN A 14 -31.37 -14.96 22.32
N ASN A 15 -31.86 -15.80 21.40
CA ASN A 15 -31.25 -15.91 20.07
C ASN A 15 -31.39 -14.63 19.25
N LEU A 16 -32.56 -13.98 19.28
CA LEU A 16 -32.75 -12.68 18.61
C LEU A 16 -31.83 -11.60 19.19
N GLN A 17 -31.66 -11.60 20.52
CA GLN A 17 -30.71 -10.71 21.18
C GLN A 17 -29.25 -11.01 20.76
N ALA A 18 -28.85 -12.28 20.70
CA ALA A 18 -27.50 -12.67 20.28
C ALA A 18 -27.22 -12.26 18.82
N LEU A 19 -28.17 -12.46 17.91
CA LEU A 19 -28.04 -12.05 16.51
C LEU A 19 -27.90 -10.52 16.38
N THR A 20 -28.65 -9.77 17.18
CA THR A 20 -28.56 -8.30 17.22
C THR A 20 -27.18 -7.84 17.69
N GLN A 21 -26.63 -8.50 18.72
CA GLN A 21 -25.28 -8.20 19.23
C GLN A 21 -24.20 -8.53 18.19
N ILE A 22 -24.33 -9.65 17.48
CA ILE A 22 -23.40 -10.02 16.40
C ILE A 22 -23.43 -8.98 15.28
N LEU A 23 -24.61 -8.54 14.86
CA LEU A 23 -24.76 -7.55 13.80
C LEU A 23 -24.12 -6.21 14.22
N ASN A 24 -24.39 -5.76 15.45
CA ASN A 24 -23.81 -4.53 15.99
C ASN A 24 -22.28 -4.61 16.10
N ALA A 25 -21.75 -5.74 16.57
CA ALA A 25 -20.30 -5.94 16.66
C ALA A 25 -19.63 -5.94 15.28
N GLN A 26 -20.26 -6.54 14.27
CA GLN A 26 -19.78 -6.50 12.89
C GLN A 26 -19.80 -5.08 12.32
N GLN A 27 -20.86 -4.31 12.58
CA GLN A 27 -20.97 -2.94 12.11
C GLN A 27 -19.92 -2.03 12.79
N GLN A 28 -19.75 -2.14 14.10
CA GLN A 28 -18.71 -1.42 14.84
C GLN A 28 -17.30 -1.78 14.34
N MET A 29 -17.04 -3.05 14.04
CA MET A 29 -15.78 -3.48 13.48
C MET A 29 -15.54 -2.88 12.09
N MET A 30 -16.57 -2.78 11.25
CA MET A 30 -16.48 -2.14 9.94
C MET A 30 -16.21 -0.64 10.06
N GLU A 31 -16.91 0.06 10.95
CA GLU A 31 -16.69 1.49 11.22
C GLU A 31 -15.30 1.74 11.78
N TRP A 32 -14.83 0.89 12.69
CA TRP A 32 -13.48 0.96 13.24
C TRP A 32 -12.41 0.70 12.18
N GLN A 33 -12.63 -0.27 11.29
CA GLN A 33 -11.74 -0.50 10.15
C GLN A 33 -11.72 0.70 9.20
N GLN A 34 -12.87 1.31 8.90
CA GLN A 34 -12.93 2.49 8.05
C GLN A 34 -12.27 3.72 8.68
N ASP A 35 -12.52 4.00 9.96
CA ASP A 35 -11.86 5.10 10.67
C ASP A 35 -10.34 4.86 10.74
N TRP A 36 -9.90 3.67 11.13
CA TRP A 36 -8.50 3.31 11.15
C TRP A 36 -7.84 3.48 9.76
N LEU A 37 -8.52 3.06 8.68
CA LEU A 37 -8.07 3.28 7.31
C LEU A 37 -7.98 4.78 6.99
N TRP A 38 -8.98 5.57 7.36
CA TRP A 38 -9.00 7.01 7.10
C TRP A 38 -7.90 7.76 7.86
N GLN A 39 -7.66 7.39 9.12
CA GLN A 39 -6.54 7.93 9.91
C GLN A 39 -5.19 7.52 9.32
N SER A 40 -5.07 6.29 8.83
CA SER A 40 -3.84 5.82 8.18
C SER A 40 -3.55 6.62 6.91
N LEU A 41 -4.54 6.81 6.03
CA LEU A 41 -4.38 7.52 4.74
C LEU A 41 -4.13 9.03 4.92
N THR A 42 -4.74 9.66 5.93
CA THR A 42 -4.56 11.10 6.19
C THR A 42 -3.25 11.41 6.91
N THR A 43 -2.75 10.48 7.72
CA THR A 43 -1.51 10.66 8.51
C THR A 43 -0.29 10.02 7.85
N PHE A 44 -0.47 9.16 6.84
CA PHE A 44 0.62 8.58 6.06
C PHE A 44 1.07 9.57 4.98
N ARG A 45 2.05 10.39 5.32
CA ARG A 45 2.77 11.19 4.34
C ARG A 45 4.24 10.84 4.41
N MET A 46 4.67 9.99 3.49
CA MET A 46 6.09 9.80 3.27
C MET A 46 6.68 11.05 2.60
N PRO A 47 7.90 11.48 2.95
CA PRO A 47 8.62 12.48 2.17
C PRO A 47 8.61 12.09 0.69
N LYS A 48 8.40 13.06 -0.20
CA LYS A 48 8.49 12.83 -1.64
C LYS A 48 9.92 12.42 -2.00
N MET A 49 10.04 11.41 -2.85
CA MET A 49 11.30 11.07 -3.50
C MET A 49 11.83 12.27 -4.29
N MET A 50 13.05 12.70 -4.00
CA MET A 50 13.75 13.72 -4.77
C MET A 50 14.36 13.12 -6.04
N GLN A 51 14.68 13.95 -7.02
CA GLN A 51 15.26 13.50 -8.29
C GLN A 51 16.60 12.76 -8.12
N GLU A 52 17.29 13.02 -7.00
CA GLU A 52 18.61 12.50 -6.66
C GLU A 52 18.56 11.26 -5.75
N ASP A 53 17.40 10.95 -5.19
CA ASP A 53 17.24 9.82 -4.27
C ASP A 53 17.36 8.49 -5.02
N ASP A 54 17.96 7.49 -4.36
CA ASP A 54 18.00 6.13 -4.91
C ASP A 54 16.58 5.52 -4.92
N PRO A 55 16.05 5.12 -6.09
CA PRO A 55 14.69 4.62 -6.20
C PRO A 55 14.45 3.32 -5.44
N LYS A 56 15.48 2.46 -5.34
CA LYS A 56 15.40 1.20 -4.59
C LYS A 56 15.30 1.49 -3.09
N ALA A 57 16.18 2.35 -2.56
CA ALA A 57 16.12 2.79 -1.17
C ALA A 57 14.81 3.51 -0.83
N TYR A 58 14.27 4.32 -1.74
CA TYR A 58 12.98 4.99 -1.54
C TYR A 58 11.83 3.98 -1.43
N ILE A 59 11.74 3.04 -2.37
CA ILE A 59 10.72 1.99 -2.35
C ILE A 59 10.84 1.13 -1.10
N GLU A 60 12.05 0.74 -0.70
CA GLU A 60 12.28 -0.05 0.52
C GLU A 60 11.89 0.72 1.79
N ALA A 61 12.23 2.01 1.87
CA ALA A 61 11.81 2.86 2.97
C ALA A 61 10.29 3.01 3.03
N PHE A 62 9.63 3.10 1.87
CA PHE A 62 8.17 3.13 1.78
C PHE A 62 7.55 1.85 2.31
N GLU A 63 8.02 0.68 1.86
CA GLU A 63 7.49 -0.62 2.29
C GLU A 63 7.64 -0.80 3.79
N ARG A 64 8.82 -0.47 4.33
CA ARG A 64 9.07 -0.50 5.79
C ARG A 64 8.12 0.41 6.54
N TYR A 65 7.90 1.62 6.04
CA TYR A 65 7.01 2.59 6.68
C TYR A 65 5.53 2.17 6.59
N ALA A 66 5.11 1.63 5.46
CA ALA A 66 3.76 1.09 5.26
C ALA A 66 3.47 -0.09 6.18
N ILE A 67 4.41 -1.05 6.29
CA ILE A 67 4.32 -2.18 7.22
C ILE A 67 4.26 -1.68 8.67
N LEU A 68 5.15 -0.76 9.05
CA LEU A 68 5.19 -0.20 10.41
C LEU A 68 3.86 0.47 10.80
N ARG A 69 3.19 1.10 9.84
CA ARG A 69 1.90 1.78 10.04
C ARG A 69 0.70 0.85 9.83
N GLY A 70 0.95 -0.43 9.53
CA GLY A 70 -0.07 -1.44 9.26
C GLY A 70 -0.84 -1.23 7.95
N LEU A 71 -0.42 -0.30 7.09
CA LEU A 71 -1.16 0.10 5.89
C LEU A 71 -1.46 -1.11 5.01
N ASP A 72 -2.72 -1.29 4.62
CA ASP A 72 -3.12 -2.36 3.73
C ASP A 72 -2.52 -2.16 2.33
N LYS A 73 -2.00 -3.26 1.75
CA LYS A 73 -1.24 -3.24 0.49
C LYS A 73 -2.07 -2.72 -0.68
N GLY A 74 -3.39 -2.91 -0.67
CA GLY A 74 -4.30 -2.40 -1.69
C GLY A 74 -4.29 -0.87 -1.80
N TYR A 75 -3.87 -0.17 -0.73
CA TYR A 75 -3.77 1.28 -0.71
C TYR A 75 -2.36 1.81 -0.98
N TRP A 76 -1.35 0.94 -1.04
CA TRP A 76 0.05 1.38 -1.18
C TRP A 76 0.28 2.16 -2.47
N ALA A 77 -0.35 1.76 -3.57
CA ALA A 77 -0.29 2.47 -4.85
C ALA A 77 -0.71 3.95 -4.71
N SER A 78 -1.81 4.21 -3.99
CA SER A 78 -2.33 5.56 -3.75
C SER A 78 -1.41 6.43 -2.89
N GLN A 79 -0.59 5.79 -2.04
CA GLN A 79 0.25 6.45 -1.04
C GLN A 79 1.70 6.64 -1.49
N LEU A 80 2.16 5.89 -2.50
CA LEU A 80 3.56 5.90 -2.97
C LEU A 80 3.99 7.25 -3.57
N GLY A 81 3.04 8.14 -3.90
CA GLY A 81 3.30 9.55 -4.19
C GLY A 81 4.48 9.80 -5.11
N ALA A 82 4.52 9.20 -6.31
CA ALA A 82 5.70 9.18 -7.18
C ALA A 82 6.05 10.57 -7.76
N PRO A 83 7.24 11.15 -7.46
CA PRO A 83 7.73 12.38 -8.06
C PRO A 83 8.81 12.12 -9.13
N GLY A 84 9.01 13.10 -10.01
CA GLY A 84 10.18 13.15 -10.90
C GLY A 84 10.25 11.99 -11.91
N LYS A 85 11.38 11.28 -11.97
CA LYS A 85 11.62 10.22 -12.97
C LYS A 85 10.68 9.01 -12.78
N ALA A 86 10.21 8.76 -11.56
CA ALA A 86 9.23 7.72 -11.27
C ALA A 86 7.81 8.08 -11.76
N GLN A 87 7.50 9.37 -11.89
CA GLN A 87 6.20 9.84 -12.38
C GLN A 87 6.00 9.52 -13.86
N ALA A 88 7.06 9.56 -14.67
CA ALA A 88 6.99 9.13 -16.07
C ALA A 88 6.71 7.62 -16.20
N ALA A 89 7.25 6.80 -15.29
CA ALA A 89 6.93 5.37 -15.23
C ALA A 89 5.48 5.13 -14.81
N TYR A 90 5.01 5.91 -13.84
CA TYR A 90 3.62 5.88 -13.41
C TYR A 90 2.64 6.30 -14.52
N GLN A 91 2.97 7.34 -15.30
CA GLN A 91 2.16 7.80 -16.44
C GLN A 91 2.19 6.84 -17.64
N GLY A 92 3.25 6.04 -17.78
CA GLY A 92 3.37 5.03 -18.82
C GLY A 92 2.60 3.73 -18.53
N LEU A 93 2.09 3.55 -17.31
CA LEU A 93 1.31 2.38 -16.92
C LEU A 93 -0.15 2.50 -17.41
N PRO A 94 -0.75 1.43 -17.92
CA PRO A 94 -2.18 1.41 -18.23
C PRO A 94 -2.99 1.52 -16.93
N HIS A 95 -4.18 2.15 -17.05
CA HIS A 95 -4.99 2.57 -15.90
C HIS A 95 -5.42 1.41 -14.99
N ASP A 96 -5.61 0.22 -15.56
CA ASP A 96 -5.93 -1.02 -14.85
C ASP A 96 -4.81 -1.47 -13.90
N LYS A 97 -3.55 -1.12 -14.20
CA LYS A 97 -2.36 -1.48 -13.40
C LYS A 97 -1.90 -0.36 -12.47
N ALA A 98 -2.42 0.85 -12.64
CA ALA A 98 -2.08 2.01 -11.81
C ALA A 98 -2.64 1.95 -10.37
N HIS A 99 -3.39 0.89 -10.05
CA HIS A 99 -3.92 0.64 -8.71
C HIS A 99 -3.17 -0.48 -7.97
N ASP A 100 -2.32 -1.22 -8.66
CA ASP A 100 -1.54 -2.31 -8.08
C ASP A 100 -0.11 -1.85 -7.78
N TYR A 101 0.22 -1.87 -6.49
CA TYR A 101 1.53 -1.48 -5.99
C TYR A 101 2.67 -2.28 -6.63
N ASP A 102 2.50 -3.59 -6.83
CA ASP A 102 3.57 -4.43 -7.37
C ASP A 102 3.88 -4.06 -8.82
N TRP A 103 2.85 -3.77 -9.62
CA TRP A 103 3.03 -3.27 -10.98
C TRP A 103 3.73 -1.92 -11.02
N ILE A 104 3.34 -1.00 -10.12
CA ILE A 104 3.97 0.32 -10.01
C ILE A 104 5.44 0.19 -9.60
N LYS A 105 5.74 -0.63 -8.59
CA LYS A 105 7.11 -0.90 -8.13
C LYS A 105 7.97 -1.43 -9.27
N THR A 106 7.48 -2.43 -10.01
CA THR A 106 8.22 -2.99 -11.14
C THR A 106 8.46 -1.97 -12.25
N ALA A 107 7.45 -1.16 -12.61
CA ALA A 107 7.59 -0.15 -13.65
C ALA A 107 8.60 0.94 -13.27
N ILE A 108 8.55 1.43 -12.03
CA ILE A 108 9.48 2.44 -11.51
C ILE A 108 10.92 1.90 -11.55
N LEU A 109 11.14 0.69 -11.05
CA LEU A 109 12.48 0.08 -11.03
C LEU A 109 13.01 -0.18 -12.44
N TYR A 110 12.18 -0.71 -13.34
CA TYR A 110 12.56 -1.00 -14.71
C TYR A 110 12.97 0.25 -15.49
N GLN A 111 12.15 1.30 -15.45
CA GLN A 111 12.42 2.52 -16.19
C GLN A 111 13.66 3.26 -15.67
N LEU A 112 13.93 3.18 -14.37
CA LEU A 112 15.11 3.78 -13.76
C LEU A 112 16.39 2.99 -14.03
N GLU A 113 16.32 1.66 -14.04
CA GLU A 113 17.45 0.82 -14.46
C GLU A 113 17.83 1.06 -15.93
N ILE A 114 16.86 1.17 -16.83
CA ILE A 114 17.12 1.54 -18.24
C ILE A 114 17.75 2.93 -18.35
N ASN A 115 17.23 3.90 -17.60
CA ASN A 115 17.76 5.27 -17.62
C ASN A 115 19.21 5.31 -17.10
N LEU A 116 19.50 4.62 -16.00
CA LEU A 116 20.85 4.44 -15.48
C LEU A 116 21.76 3.74 -16.49
N GLU A 117 21.27 2.71 -17.20
CA GLU A 117 22.04 2.04 -18.22
C GLU A 117 22.35 2.96 -19.40
N HIS A 118 21.39 3.77 -19.85
CA HIS A 118 21.59 4.79 -20.87
C HIS A 118 22.69 5.78 -20.46
N TYR A 119 22.65 6.28 -19.23
CA TYR A 119 23.69 7.15 -18.69
C TYR A 119 25.05 6.45 -18.59
N ARG A 120 25.09 5.18 -18.17
CA ARG A 120 26.32 4.37 -18.13
C ARG A 120 26.90 4.18 -19.53
N ARG A 121 26.07 3.96 -20.55
CA ARG A 121 26.50 3.85 -21.95
C ARG A 121 27.10 5.17 -22.44
N LEU A 122 26.46 6.31 -22.16
CA LEU A 122 27.00 7.63 -22.48
C LEU A 122 28.33 7.90 -21.78
N PHE A 123 28.44 7.52 -20.50
CA PHE A 123 29.67 7.67 -19.74
C PHE A 123 30.80 6.80 -20.28
N ARG A 124 30.52 5.53 -20.62
CA ARG A 124 31.50 4.63 -21.27
C ARG A 124 31.94 5.16 -22.63
N ALA A 125 31.01 5.66 -23.44
CA ALA A 125 31.32 6.26 -24.75
C ALA A 125 32.20 7.51 -24.61
N LYS A 126 32.03 8.30 -23.54
CA LYS A 126 32.88 9.47 -23.25
C LYS A 126 34.29 9.12 -22.78
N LYS A 127 34.54 7.91 -22.27
CA LYS A 127 35.86 7.53 -21.74
C LYS A 127 36.92 7.20 -22.80
N GLY A 128 36.54 7.14 -24.08
CA GLY A 128 37.44 6.74 -25.17
C GLY A 128 37.89 5.27 -25.06
N PRO A 129 38.35 4.63 -26.14
CA PRO A 129 39.03 3.35 -26.01
C PRO A 129 40.29 3.58 -25.15
N GLU A 130 40.46 2.83 -24.07
CA GLU A 130 41.78 2.73 -23.43
C GLU A 130 42.75 2.24 -24.50
N GLU A 131 43.65 3.13 -24.94
CA GLU A 131 44.75 2.79 -25.82
C GLU A 131 45.56 1.67 -25.17
N LYS A 132 45.57 0.51 -25.84
CA LYS A 132 46.40 -0.64 -25.50
C LYS A 132 47.80 -0.45 -26.08
#